data_AF-A0A0N1N1X2-F1
#
_entry.id   AF-A0A0N1N1X2-F1
#
_cell.length_a   1.000
_cell.length_b   1.000
_cell.length_c   1.000
_cell.angle_alpha   90.00
_cell.angle_beta   90.00
_cell.angle_gamma   90.00
#
_symmetry.space_group_name_H-M   'P 1'
#
loop_
_entity.id
_entity.type
_entity.pdbx_description
1 polymer ?
#
loop_
_entity_poly.entity_id
_entity_poly.type
_entity_poly.pdbx_seq_one_letter_code
_entity_poly.pdbx_strand_id
1 'polypeptide(L)'
;MSVARTWPQRLWGNPYPLLVVTMLMWAGNSIASRLAVGNIPPMTLTSLRWVFVCAVVPFLLRRQLAEHWPVLRQRWRFIAAMGALGFTAFNALMYIAGYSTTAINIGILQGAIPVFVLIGAFIAYRTPIAPLQALGVGITLLGVAVTASRGDIDVLAHFRFAMGDLYMILACMLYAGYTVAIRQRPAVPSLVFFVAVASFACLFSLPLLGLEVATGHFFWPTTQGWIILGFVVLGPSILAQLTFLRAVELIGPGRAGVFVNLVPVFAPVLAVAIIGETLHAYHALALVLVLSGIFIAERLGRRGRA
;
A
#
# COMPACT_ATOMS: atom_id res chain seq x y z
N MET A 1 -39.69 -9.91 -14.55
CA MET A 1 -39.48 -10.44 -13.19
C MET A 1 -38.04 -10.14 -12.77
N SER A 2 -37.82 -9.13 -11.92
CA SER A 2 -36.47 -8.83 -11.42
C SER A 2 -36.05 -9.91 -10.43
N VAL A 3 -35.11 -10.77 -10.81
CA VAL A 3 -34.49 -11.72 -9.87
C VAL A 3 -33.91 -10.90 -8.72
N ALA A 4 -34.48 -11.04 -7.52
CA ALA A 4 -34.03 -10.32 -6.34
C ALA A 4 -32.57 -10.70 -6.07
N ARG A 5 -31.64 -9.76 -6.33
CA ARG A 5 -30.21 -9.98 -6.07
C ARG A 5 -30.02 -10.39 -4.61
N THR A 6 -29.30 -11.47 -4.39
CA THR A 6 -28.91 -11.93 -3.04
C THR A 6 -28.06 -10.87 -2.35
N TRP A 7 -28.04 -10.85 -1.01
CA TRP A 7 -27.24 -9.88 -0.24
C TRP A 7 -25.77 -9.80 -0.68
N PRO A 8 -25.06 -10.92 -0.99
CA PRO A 8 -23.70 -10.87 -1.56
C PRO A 8 -23.63 -10.18 -2.92
N GLN A 9 -24.61 -10.40 -3.80
CA GLN A 9 -24.66 -9.75 -5.12
C GLN A 9 -24.94 -8.25 -5.02
N ARG A 10 -25.66 -7.80 -3.98
CA ARG A 10 -25.87 -6.38 -3.69
C ARG A 10 -24.61 -5.72 -3.17
N LEU A 11 -23.88 -6.38 -2.26
CA LEU A 11 -22.59 -5.90 -1.75
C LEU A 11 -21.53 -5.81 -2.86
N TRP A 12 -21.45 -6.83 -3.74
CA TRP A 12 -20.52 -6.83 -4.88
C TRP A 12 -20.86 -5.80 -5.98
N GLY A 13 -22.09 -5.28 -5.97
CA GLY A 13 -22.55 -4.21 -6.84
C GLY A 13 -22.39 -2.81 -6.25
N ASN A 14 -22.02 -2.68 -4.97
CA ASN A 14 -21.90 -1.39 -4.30
C ASN A 14 -20.41 -1.06 -4.04
N PRO A 15 -19.86 -0.01 -4.67
CA PRO A 15 -18.44 0.35 -4.56
C PRO A 15 -18.02 0.79 -3.16
N TYR A 16 -18.91 1.43 -2.38
CA TYR A 16 -18.56 2.03 -1.09
C TYR A 16 -18.17 1.02 0.00
N PRO A 17 -18.98 -0.02 0.30
CA PRO A 17 -18.58 -1.03 1.28
C PRO A 17 -17.33 -1.80 0.83
N LEU A 18 -17.17 -2.04 -0.48
CA LEU A 18 -15.97 -2.69 -1.02
C LEU A 18 -14.71 -1.85 -0.71
N LEU A 19 -14.76 -0.54 -0.95
CA LEU A 19 -13.65 0.36 -0.65
C LEU A 19 -13.37 0.44 0.85
N VAL A 20 -14.40 0.54 1.70
CA VAL A 20 -14.19 0.54 3.17
C VAL A 20 -13.48 -0.72 3.63
N VAL A 21 -13.90 -1.89 3.12
CA VAL A 21 -13.22 -3.17 3.40
C VAL A 21 -11.78 -3.15 2.90
N THR A 22 -11.53 -2.67 1.68
CA THR A 22 -10.16 -2.52 1.16
C THR A 22 -9.29 -1.70 2.11
N MET A 23 -9.75 -0.52 2.50
CA MET A 23 -8.95 0.40 3.33
C MET A 23 -8.72 -0.15 4.73
N LEU A 24 -9.72 -0.85 5.29
CA LEU A 24 -9.57 -1.54 6.57
C LEU A 24 -8.52 -2.65 6.50
N MET A 25 -8.51 -3.44 5.42
CA MET A 25 -7.52 -4.50 5.22
C MET A 25 -6.11 -3.95 5.01
N TRP A 26 -5.95 -2.85 4.25
CA TRP A 26 -4.65 -2.20 4.07
C TRP A 26 -4.14 -1.51 5.34
N ALA A 27 -5.03 -0.86 6.10
CA ALA A 27 -4.70 -0.37 7.43
C ALA A 27 -4.30 -1.53 8.36
N GLY A 28 -5.06 -2.62 8.36
CA GLY A 28 -4.75 -3.85 9.09
C GLY A 28 -3.40 -4.47 8.68
N ASN A 29 -2.98 -4.35 7.42
CA ASN A 29 -1.65 -4.78 6.98
C ASN A 29 -0.52 -3.99 7.67
N SER A 30 -0.76 -2.71 7.96
CA SER A 30 0.16 -1.87 8.73
C SER A 30 0.27 -2.36 10.17
N ILE A 31 -0.85 -2.79 10.76
CA ILE A 31 -0.88 -3.38 12.11
C ILE A 31 -0.16 -4.72 12.13
N ALA A 32 -0.41 -5.55 11.11
CA ALA A 32 0.25 -6.83 10.92
C ALA A 32 1.78 -6.68 10.81
N SER A 33 2.28 -5.60 10.21
CA SER A 33 3.72 -5.32 10.13
C SER A 33 4.38 -5.20 11.51
N ARG A 34 3.69 -4.59 12.48
CA ARG A 34 4.18 -4.44 13.85
C ARG A 34 4.00 -5.73 14.66
N LEU A 35 2.87 -6.41 14.51
CA LEU A 35 2.61 -7.70 15.16
C LEU A 35 3.54 -8.83 14.68
N ALA A 36 4.04 -8.73 13.44
CA ALA A 36 4.95 -9.70 12.84
C ALA A 36 6.33 -9.72 13.53
N VAL A 37 6.74 -8.61 14.15
CA VAL A 37 8.03 -8.49 14.83
C VAL A 37 8.17 -9.59 15.90
N GLY A 38 9.22 -10.40 15.77
CA GLY A 38 9.48 -11.55 16.65
C GLY A 38 8.63 -12.80 16.39
N ASN A 39 7.65 -12.73 15.47
CA ASN A 39 6.75 -13.84 15.14
C ASN A 39 6.97 -14.43 13.74
N ILE A 40 7.38 -13.59 12.79
CA ILE A 40 7.76 -14.00 11.45
C ILE A 40 8.76 -12.98 10.88
N PRO A 41 9.90 -13.42 10.31
CA PRO A 41 10.84 -12.50 9.69
C PRO A 41 10.20 -11.69 8.54
N PRO A 42 10.64 -10.44 8.29
CA PRO A 42 10.00 -9.56 7.32
C PRO A 42 10.13 -10.04 5.86
N MET A 43 11.28 -10.62 5.46
CA MET A 43 11.44 -11.14 4.09
C MET A 43 10.69 -12.45 3.91
N THR A 44 10.65 -13.29 4.95
CA THR A 44 9.82 -14.50 5.02
C THR A 44 8.34 -14.17 4.89
N LEU A 45 7.83 -13.17 5.62
CA LEU A 45 6.45 -12.72 5.51
C LEU A 45 6.14 -12.18 4.11
N THR A 46 7.03 -11.38 3.53
CA THR A 46 6.87 -10.87 2.15
C THR A 46 6.82 -12.01 1.14
N SER A 47 7.72 -12.99 1.28
CA SER A 47 7.88 -14.07 0.31
C SER A 47 6.73 -15.06 0.39
N LEU A 48 6.44 -15.57 1.60
CA LEU A 48 5.35 -16.52 1.79
C LEU A 48 4.01 -15.93 1.38
N ARG A 49 3.77 -14.64 1.67
CA ARG A 49 2.57 -13.92 1.21
C ARG A 49 2.35 -14.08 -0.29
N TRP A 50 3.38 -13.80 -1.09
CA TRP A 50 3.26 -13.89 -2.55
C TRP A 50 3.23 -15.33 -3.04
N VAL A 51 3.97 -16.25 -2.40
CA VAL A 51 3.89 -17.69 -2.70
C VAL A 51 2.47 -18.20 -2.53
N PHE A 52 1.79 -17.89 -1.43
CA PHE A 52 0.39 -18.32 -1.22
C PHE A 52 -0.58 -17.68 -2.21
N VAL A 53 -0.42 -16.40 -2.53
CA VAL A 53 -1.22 -15.74 -3.58
C VAL A 53 -1.01 -16.41 -4.93
N CYS A 54 0.25 -16.69 -5.30
CA CYS A 54 0.61 -17.35 -6.55
C CYS A 54 0.26 -18.85 -6.59
N ALA A 55 0.09 -19.50 -5.44
CA ALA A 55 -0.40 -20.87 -5.36
C ALA A 55 -1.90 -20.98 -5.66
N VAL A 56 -2.69 -19.94 -5.37
CA VAL A 56 -4.15 -19.96 -5.51
C VAL A 56 -4.61 -19.25 -6.78
N VAL A 57 -4.20 -17.99 -6.97
CA VAL A 57 -4.85 -17.08 -7.92
C VAL A 57 -4.55 -17.41 -9.40
N PRO A 58 -3.31 -17.76 -9.80
CA PRO A 58 -3.02 -18.19 -11.17
C PRO A 58 -3.78 -19.45 -11.60
N PHE A 59 -4.00 -20.40 -10.69
CA PHE A 59 -4.75 -21.62 -10.99
C PHE A 59 -6.22 -21.32 -11.33
N LEU A 60 -6.83 -20.39 -10.59
CA LEU A 60 -8.20 -19.92 -10.85
C LEU A 60 -8.31 -19.13 -12.17
N LEU A 61 -7.24 -18.46 -12.58
CA LEU A 61 -7.22 -17.56 -13.75
C LEU A 61 -6.43 -18.11 -14.94
N ARG A 62 -6.07 -19.41 -14.92
CA ARG A 62 -5.20 -20.03 -15.94
C ARG A 62 -5.63 -19.77 -17.38
N ARG A 63 -6.95 -19.78 -17.64
CA ARG A 63 -7.51 -19.55 -18.98
C ARG A 63 -7.30 -18.10 -19.42
N GLN A 64 -7.62 -17.14 -18.55
CA GLN A 64 -7.44 -15.72 -18.84
C GLN A 64 -5.95 -15.34 -18.97
N LEU A 65 -5.08 -15.95 -18.15
CA LEU A 65 -3.64 -15.76 -18.26
C LEU A 65 -3.09 -16.30 -19.59
N ALA A 66 -3.52 -17.48 -20.02
CA ALA A 66 -3.11 -18.06 -21.30
C ALA A 66 -3.56 -17.19 -22.48
N GLU A 67 -4.79 -16.69 -22.44
CA GLU A 67 -5.35 -15.78 -23.45
C GLU A 67 -4.55 -14.48 -23.59
N HIS A 68 -4.15 -13.88 -22.46
CA HIS A 68 -3.44 -12.60 -22.45
C HIS A 68 -1.91 -12.75 -22.40
N TRP A 69 -1.38 -13.98 -22.42
CA TRP A 69 0.05 -14.27 -22.32
C TRP A 69 0.90 -13.56 -23.38
N PRO A 70 0.50 -13.47 -24.67
CA PRO A 70 1.30 -12.76 -25.67
C PRO A 70 1.54 -11.29 -25.31
N VAL A 71 0.52 -10.61 -24.80
CA VAL A 71 0.61 -9.19 -24.38
C VAL A 71 1.48 -9.04 -23.13
N LEU A 72 1.30 -9.93 -22.15
CA LEU A 72 2.11 -9.94 -20.93
C LEU A 72 3.59 -10.18 -21.24
N ARG A 73 3.88 -11.14 -22.12
CA ARG A 73 5.24 -11.49 -22.55
C ARG A 73 5.93 -10.32 -23.24
N GLN A 74 5.23 -9.52 -24.04
CA GLN A 74 5.85 -8.36 -24.71
C GLN A 74 6.27 -7.26 -23.70
N ARG A 75 5.56 -7.13 -22.58
CA ARG A 75 5.80 -6.11 -21.56
C ARG A 75 6.40 -6.67 -20.27
N TRP A 76 7.00 -7.86 -20.31
CA TRP A 76 7.45 -8.58 -19.11
C TRP A 76 8.41 -7.77 -18.24
N ARG A 77 9.35 -7.00 -18.83
CA ARG A 77 10.30 -6.16 -18.07
C ARG A 77 9.59 -5.08 -17.27
N PHE A 78 8.56 -4.47 -17.86
CA PHE A 78 7.72 -3.48 -17.19
C PHE A 78 6.96 -4.12 -16.02
N ILE A 79 6.31 -5.26 -16.27
CA ILE A 79 5.56 -6.00 -15.24
C ILE A 79 6.50 -6.46 -14.11
N ALA A 80 7.71 -6.91 -14.45
CA ALA A 80 8.75 -7.31 -13.52
C ALA A 80 9.16 -6.15 -12.61
N ALA A 81 9.43 -4.97 -13.18
CA ALA A 81 9.74 -3.76 -12.41
C ALA A 81 8.57 -3.36 -11.49
N MET A 82 7.33 -3.48 -11.95
CA MET A 82 6.14 -3.23 -11.13
C MET A 82 6.03 -4.19 -9.95
N GLY A 83 6.30 -5.49 -10.16
CA GLY A 83 6.30 -6.49 -9.10
C GLY A 83 7.42 -6.25 -8.10
N ALA A 84 8.63 -5.97 -8.57
CA ALA A 84 9.79 -5.70 -7.74
C ALA A 84 9.61 -4.46 -6.85
N LEU A 85 9.21 -3.32 -7.45
CA LEU A 85 9.15 -2.03 -6.73
C LEU A 85 7.85 -1.89 -5.93
N GLY A 86 6.71 -2.09 -6.59
CA GLY A 86 5.40 -1.79 -6.01
C GLY A 86 4.95 -2.83 -4.99
N PHE A 87 5.35 -4.09 -5.16
CA PHE A 87 4.85 -5.20 -4.34
C PHE A 87 5.97 -5.75 -3.44
N THR A 88 7.10 -6.17 -3.97
CA THR A 88 8.17 -6.77 -3.16
C THR A 88 8.85 -5.74 -2.28
N ALA A 89 9.49 -4.72 -2.86
CA ALA A 89 10.27 -3.74 -2.12
C ALA A 89 9.40 -2.91 -1.17
N PHE A 90 8.21 -2.49 -1.61
CA PHE A 90 7.25 -1.80 -0.73
C PHE A 90 6.93 -2.62 0.53
N ASN A 91 6.49 -3.88 0.38
CA ASN A 91 6.09 -4.69 1.53
C ASN A 91 7.30 -5.08 2.39
N ALA A 92 8.45 -5.39 1.78
CA ALA A 92 9.68 -5.67 2.49
C ALA A 92 10.08 -4.50 3.40
N LEU A 93 10.13 -3.28 2.85
CA LEU A 93 10.44 -2.08 3.62
C LEU A 93 9.39 -1.76 4.69
N MET A 94 8.11 -1.95 4.39
CA MET A 94 7.03 -1.75 5.37
C MET A 94 7.14 -2.74 6.54
N TYR A 95 7.43 -4.02 6.29
CA TYR A 95 7.60 -4.99 7.37
C TYR A 95 8.91 -4.77 8.15
N ILE A 96 9.99 -4.34 7.50
CA ILE A 96 11.20 -3.90 8.21
C ILE A 96 10.90 -2.66 9.07
N ALA A 97 10.11 -1.71 8.56
CA ALA A 97 9.73 -0.52 9.30
C ALA A 97 9.06 -0.86 10.64
N GLY A 98 8.23 -1.91 10.67
CA GLY A 98 7.59 -2.43 11.87
C GLY A 98 8.54 -2.73 13.03
N TYR A 99 9.83 -3.00 12.80
CA TYR A 99 10.81 -3.26 13.86
C TYR A 99 11.21 -2.01 14.65
N SER A 100 11.21 -0.84 14.00
CA SER A 100 11.77 0.39 14.57
C SER A 100 10.82 1.59 14.59
N THR A 101 9.60 1.44 14.05
CA THR A 101 8.53 2.42 14.17
C THR A 101 7.20 1.78 14.60
N THR A 102 6.22 2.63 14.92
CA THR A 102 4.88 2.24 15.39
C THR A 102 3.95 1.96 14.21
N ALA A 103 2.90 1.17 14.45
CA ALA A 103 1.87 0.93 13.45
C ALA A 103 1.09 2.22 13.13
N ILE A 104 0.91 3.11 14.11
CA ILE A 104 0.37 4.46 13.90
C ILE A 104 1.20 5.23 12.86
N ASN A 105 2.53 5.31 13.04
CA ASN A 105 3.41 6.03 12.12
C ASN A 105 3.38 5.43 10.71
N ILE A 106 3.46 4.10 10.58
CA ILE A 106 3.37 3.40 9.30
C ILE A 106 2.07 3.77 8.56
N GLY A 107 0.96 3.85 9.28
CA GLY A 107 -0.33 4.25 8.74
C GLY A 107 -0.37 5.70 8.26
N ILE A 108 0.08 6.64 9.09
CA ILE A 108 0.08 8.08 8.78
C ILE A 108 1.00 8.37 7.58
N LEU A 109 2.19 7.77 7.55
CA LEU A 109 3.16 7.94 6.46
C LEU A 109 2.61 7.43 5.12
N GLN A 110 1.86 6.32 5.11
CA GLN A 110 1.17 5.86 3.89
C GLN A 110 0.16 6.87 3.36
N GLY A 111 -0.43 7.69 4.23
CA GLY A 111 -1.26 8.81 3.82
C GLY A 111 -0.56 9.78 2.86
N ALA A 112 0.77 9.86 2.87
CA ALA A 112 1.54 10.73 1.98
C ALA A 112 1.77 10.16 0.57
N ILE A 113 1.39 8.91 0.29
CA ILE A 113 1.54 8.28 -1.04
C ILE A 113 0.97 9.16 -2.18
N PRO A 114 -0.25 9.74 -2.09
CA PRO A 114 -0.81 10.58 -3.16
C PRO A 114 0.07 11.78 -3.52
N VAL A 115 0.78 12.34 -2.53
CA VAL A 115 1.72 13.45 -2.75
C VAL A 115 2.96 12.98 -3.50
N PHE A 116 3.54 11.83 -3.12
CA PHE A 116 4.64 11.25 -3.88
C PHE A 116 4.20 10.86 -5.31
N VAL A 117 2.96 10.43 -5.51
CA VAL A 117 2.39 10.17 -6.85
C VAL A 117 2.31 11.44 -7.67
N LEU A 118 1.87 12.56 -7.08
CA LEU A 118 1.81 13.85 -7.76
C LEU A 118 3.21 14.34 -8.17
N ILE A 119 4.18 14.25 -7.26
CA ILE A 119 5.58 14.61 -7.54
C ILE A 119 6.15 13.71 -8.64
N GLY A 120 5.95 12.39 -8.53
CA GLY A 120 6.40 11.42 -9.54
C GLY A 120 5.76 11.65 -10.91
N ALA A 121 4.48 12.02 -10.97
CA ALA A 121 3.79 12.35 -12.22
C ALA A 121 4.34 13.65 -12.87
N PHE A 122 4.71 14.65 -12.06
CA PHE A 122 5.41 15.83 -12.57
C PHE A 122 6.79 15.48 -13.13
N ILE A 123 7.58 14.67 -12.42
CA ILE A 123 8.92 14.27 -12.89
C ILE A 123 8.83 13.42 -14.16
N ALA A 124 7.95 12.42 -14.19
CA ALA A 124 7.88 11.45 -15.29
C ALA A 124 7.16 11.98 -16.53
N TYR A 125 6.12 12.78 -16.36
CA TYR A 125 5.25 13.23 -17.46
C TYR A 125 5.20 14.74 -17.63
N ARG A 126 5.99 15.51 -16.86
CA ARG A 126 5.94 16.98 -16.83
C ARG A 126 4.52 17.52 -16.65
N THR A 127 3.70 16.78 -15.92
CA THR A 127 2.33 17.20 -15.63
C THR A 127 2.42 18.39 -14.69
N PRO A 128 1.99 19.60 -15.09
CA PRO A 128 2.23 20.79 -14.28
C PRO A 128 1.62 20.61 -12.89
N ILE A 129 2.17 21.31 -11.89
CA ILE A 129 1.63 21.34 -10.51
C ILE A 129 1.04 22.73 -10.29
N ALA A 130 -0.25 22.82 -9.98
CA ALA A 130 -0.85 24.12 -9.67
C ALA A 130 -0.34 24.64 -8.32
N PRO A 131 -0.29 25.97 -8.08
CA PRO A 131 0.22 26.54 -6.82
C PRO A 131 -0.45 25.95 -5.58
N LEU A 132 -1.76 25.72 -5.66
CA LEU A 132 -2.52 25.14 -4.56
C LEU A 132 -2.22 23.65 -4.35
N GLN A 133 -1.84 22.93 -5.41
CA GLN A 133 -1.31 21.57 -5.29
C GLN A 133 0.06 21.57 -4.61
N ALA A 134 0.94 22.50 -4.97
CA ALA A 134 2.24 22.66 -4.32
C ALA A 134 2.10 23.00 -2.83
N LEU A 135 1.13 23.85 -2.46
CA LEU A 135 0.79 24.13 -1.07
C LEU A 135 0.34 22.87 -0.34
N GLY A 136 -0.60 22.12 -0.92
CA GLY A 136 -1.08 20.86 -0.33
C GLY A 136 0.05 19.84 -0.13
N VAL A 137 0.94 19.71 -1.13
CA VAL A 137 2.17 18.90 -1.03
C VAL A 137 3.03 19.36 0.14
N GLY A 138 3.28 20.66 0.28
CA GLY A 138 4.06 21.21 1.40
C GLY A 138 3.45 20.88 2.76
N ILE A 139 2.13 21.05 2.91
CA ILE A 139 1.41 20.73 4.16
C ILE A 139 1.48 19.23 4.48
N THR A 140 1.30 18.36 3.49
CA THR A 140 1.43 16.90 3.71
C THR A 140 2.86 16.52 4.10
N LEU A 141 3.88 17.10 3.46
CA LEU A 141 5.28 16.84 3.81
C LEU A 141 5.63 17.34 5.21
N LEU A 142 5.03 18.45 5.66
CA LEU A 142 5.13 18.88 7.07
C LEU A 142 4.50 17.85 8.01
N GLY A 143 3.34 17.29 7.66
CA GLY A 143 2.72 16.20 8.44
C GLY A 143 3.59 14.94 8.53
N VAL A 144 4.25 14.57 7.43
CA VAL A 144 5.25 13.48 7.39
C VAL A 144 6.43 13.80 8.31
N ALA A 145 6.95 15.03 8.26
CA ALA A 145 8.06 15.45 9.12
C ALA A 145 7.67 15.45 10.61
N VAL A 146 6.45 15.89 10.96
CA VAL A 146 5.92 15.83 12.33
C VAL A 146 5.79 14.38 12.81
N THR A 147 5.35 13.47 11.93
CA THR A 147 5.27 12.03 12.25
C THR A 147 6.64 11.44 12.55
N ALA A 148 7.61 11.68 11.66
CA ALA A 148 8.96 11.12 11.77
C ALA A 148 9.77 11.72 12.94
N SER A 149 9.53 12.99 13.27
CA SER A 149 10.18 13.68 14.39
C SER A 149 9.50 13.46 15.74
N ARG A 150 8.33 12.82 15.76
CA ARG A 150 7.47 12.70 16.95
C ARG A 150 7.10 14.07 17.57
N GLY A 151 7.06 15.11 16.74
CA GLY A 151 6.79 16.48 17.18
C GLY A 151 7.96 17.17 17.90
N ASP A 152 9.13 16.56 17.97
CA ASP A 152 10.32 17.11 18.60
C ASP A 152 11.22 17.80 17.56
N ILE A 153 11.44 19.11 17.74
CA ILE A 153 12.22 19.94 16.83
C ILE A 153 13.71 19.54 16.88
N ASP A 154 14.21 19.05 18.01
CA ASP A 154 15.60 18.62 18.14
C ASP A 154 15.87 17.34 17.35
N VAL A 155 14.86 16.49 17.17
CA VAL A 155 14.94 15.31 16.28
C VAL A 155 15.09 15.73 14.83
N LEU A 156 14.38 16.78 14.38
CA LEU A 156 14.58 17.35 13.05
C LEU A 156 15.97 17.99 12.91
N ALA A 157 16.38 18.79 13.89
CA ALA A 157 17.64 19.54 13.84
C ALA A 157 18.87 18.61 13.76
N HIS A 158 18.80 17.44 14.41
CA HIS A 158 19.89 16.47 14.47
C HIS A 158 19.66 15.23 13.58
N PHE A 159 18.62 15.22 12.73
CA PHE A 159 18.27 14.10 11.86
C PHE A 159 18.16 12.74 12.57
N ARG A 160 17.67 12.72 13.82
CA ARG A 160 17.56 11.50 14.65
C ARG A 160 16.28 10.71 14.39
N PHE A 161 15.92 10.55 13.11
CA PHE A 161 14.72 9.85 12.71
C PHE A 161 14.79 8.35 13.04
N ALA A 162 13.65 7.76 13.39
CA ALA A 162 13.57 6.30 13.48
C ALA A 162 13.82 5.70 12.09
N MET A 163 14.71 4.71 12.00
CA MET A 163 15.05 4.06 10.73
C MET A 163 13.81 3.49 10.03
N GLY A 164 12.82 3.03 10.80
CA GLY A 164 11.55 2.53 10.28
C GLY A 164 10.72 3.58 9.55
N ASP A 165 10.71 4.83 10.03
CA ASP A 165 10.02 5.92 9.35
C ASP A 165 10.68 6.21 7.99
N LEU A 166 12.02 6.16 7.93
CA LEU A 166 12.77 6.31 6.68
C LEU A 166 12.50 5.16 5.69
N TYR A 167 12.48 3.91 6.17
CA TYR A 167 12.10 2.76 5.34
C TYR A 167 10.68 2.89 4.81
N MET A 168 9.75 3.36 5.63
CA MET A 168 8.37 3.56 5.23
C MET A 168 8.22 4.69 4.21
N ILE A 169 8.93 5.81 4.38
CA ILE A 169 8.95 6.90 3.39
C ILE A 169 9.50 6.40 2.04
N LEU A 170 10.60 5.64 2.07
CA LEU A 170 11.16 5.01 0.87
C LEU A 170 10.15 4.05 0.22
N ALA A 171 9.46 3.24 1.02
CA ALA A 171 8.40 2.37 0.54
C ALA A 171 7.29 3.18 -0.16
N CYS A 172 6.81 4.26 0.45
CA CYS A 172 5.81 5.15 -0.14
C CYS A 172 6.28 5.74 -1.48
N MET A 173 7.55 6.12 -1.60
CA MET A 173 8.12 6.61 -2.87
C MET A 173 8.15 5.53 -3.95
N LEU A 174 8.56 4.29 -3.61
CA LEU A 174 8.54 3.15 -4.53
C LEU A 174 7.12 2.81 -5.00
N TYR A 175 6.17 2.81 -4.07
CA TYR A 175 4.76 2.56 -4.37
C TYR A 175 4.14 3.67 -5.22
N ALA A 176 4.54 4.92 -4.98
CA ALA A 176 4.16 6.03 -5.82
C ALA A 176 4.72 5.88 -7.24
N GLY A 177 5.99 5.47 -7.39
CA GLY A 177 6.57 5.13 -8.69
C GLY A 177 5.79 4.05 -9.43
N TYR A 178 5.41 2.98 -8.73
CA TYR A 178 4.52 1.95 -9.25
C TYR A 178 3.17 2.54 -9.72
N THR A 179 2.56 3.39 -8.91
CA THR A 179 1.26 4.01 -9.23
C THR A 179 1.33 4.96 -10.43
N VAL A 180 2.41 5.72 -10.57
CA VAL A 180 2.67 6.59 -11.74
C VAL A 180 2.90 5.77 -13.00
N ALA A 181 3.63 4.66 -12.88
CA ALA A 181 3.93 3.75 -13.99
C ALA A 181 2.71 2.93 -14.44
N ILE A 182 1.74 2.63 -13.56
CA ILE A 182 0.49 1.93 -13.90
C ILE A 182 -0.23 2.55 -15.10
N ARG A 183 -0.09 3.87 -15.33
CA ARG A 183 -0.65 4.55 -16.52
C ARG A 183 -0.21 3.92 -17.85
N GLN A 184 0.94 3.25 -17.87
CA GLN A 184 1.51 2.57 -19.05
C GLN A 184 1.33 1.04 -19.01
N ARG A 185 0.43 0.53 -18.15
CA ARG A 185 0.16 -0.90 -18.05
C ARG A 185 -0.36 -1.45 -19.39
N PRO A 186 -0.04 -2.72 -19.73
CA PRO A 186 -0.60 -3.36 -20.91
C PRO A 186 -2.13 -3.42 -20.85
N ALA A 187 -2.76 -3.43 -22.03
CA ALA A 187 -4.22 -3.51 -22.18
C ALA A 187 -4.73 -4.94 -21.91
N VAL A 188 -4.68 -5.34 -20.63
CA VAL A 188 -5.20 -6.61 -20.12
C VAL A 188 -6.16 -6.33 -18.96
N PRO A 189 -7.06 -7.27 -18.61
CA PRO A 189 -7.93 -7.12 -17.45
C PRO A 189 -7.11 -6.82 -16.18
N SER A 190 -7.62 -5.93 -15.32
CA SER A 190 -6.87 -5.47 -14.12
C SER A 190 -6.45 -6.63 -13.22
N LEU A 191 -7.30 -7.67 -13.12
CA LEU A 191 -7.01 -8.86 -12.33
C LEU A 191 -5.88 -9.71 -12.95
N VAL A 192 -5.85 -9.87 -14.28
CA VAL A 192 -4.76 -10.55 -14.99
C VAL A 192 -3.44 -9.79 -14.80
N PHE A 193 -3.48 -8.45 -14.90
CA PHE A 193 -2.32 -7.62 -14.63
C PHE A 193 -1.83 -7.79 -13.19
N PHE A 194 -2.73 -7.76 -12.20
CA PHE A 194 -2.41 -7.98 -10.79
C PHE A 194 -1.69 -9.31 -10.57
N VAL A 195 -2.19 -10.40 -11.15
CA VAL A 195 -1.57 -11.72 -11.02
C VAL A 195 -0.18 -11.75 -11.65
N ALA A 196 -0.02 -11.17 -12.84
CA ALA A 196 1.29 -11.12 -13.49
C ALA A 196 2.31 -10.35 -12.64
N VAL A 197 1.91 -9.20 -12.08
CA VAL A 197 2.74 -8.40 -11.15
C VAL A 197 3.04 -9.19 -9.87
N ALA A 198 2.05 -9.87 -9.28
CA ALA A 198 2.21 -10.70 -8.09
C ALA A 198 3.16 -11.88 -8.32
N SER A 199 3.13 -12.52 -9.49
CA SER A 199 4.06 -13.58 -9.86
C SER A 199 5.51 -13.10 -9.93
N PHE A 200 5.75 -11.93 -10.50
CA PHE A 200 7.08 -11.32 -10.44
C PHE A 200 7.45 -10.88 -9.03
N ALA A 201 6.50 -10.38 -8.24
CA ALA A 201 6.75 -10.03 -6.84
C ALA A 201 7.17 -11.27 -6.02
N CYS A 202 6.51 -12.41 -6.24
CA CYS A 202 6.91 -13.70 -5.69
C CYS A 202 8.35 -14.03 -6.09
N LEU A 203 8.68 -13.98 -7.38
CA LEU A 203 10.01 -14.28 -7.88
C LEU A 203 11.10 -13.38 -7.26
N PHE A 204 10.88 -12.06 -7.20
CA PHE A 204 11.84 -11.12 -6.64
C PHE A 204 11.91 -11.12 -5.12
N SER A 205 10.92 -11.69 -4.44
CA SER A 205 10.96 -11.85 -2.98
C SER A 205 11.87 -13.01 -2.55
N LEU A 206 12.05 -14.04 -3.39
CA LEU A 206 12.88 -15.21 -3.05
C LEU A 206 14.35 -14.87 -2.76
N PRO A 207 15.05 -14.01 -3.53
CA PRO A 207 16.40 -13.57 -3.16
C PRO A 207 16.45 -12.86 -1.80
N LEU A 208 15.42 -12.09 -1.44
CA LEU A 208 15.36 -11.42 -0.14
C LEU A 208 15.21 -12.43 0.99
N LEU A 209 14.40 -13.48 0.81
CA LEU A 209 14.33 -14.60 1.74
C LEU A 209 15.69 -15.32 1.83
N GLY A 210 16.35 -15.56 0.70
CA GLY A 210 17.69 -16.15 0.67
C GLY A 210 18.72 -15.34 1.46
N LEU A 211 18.68 -14.00 1.34
CA LEU A 211 19.53 -13.09 2.12
C LEU A 211 19.20 -13.13 3.62
N GLU A 212 17.92 -13.18 3.98
CA GLU A 212 17.49 -13.29 5.38
C GLU A 212 17.97 -14.60 6.03
N VAL A 213 17.97 -15.70 5.26
CA VAL A 213 18.55 -16.99 5.68
C VAL A 213 20.07 -16.89 5.77
N ALA A 214 20.74 -16.35 4.75
CA ALA A 214 22.20 -16.28 4.69
C ALA A 214 22.80 -15.38 5.78
N THR A 215 22.06 -14.35 6.23
CA THR A 215 22.47 -13.44 7.31
C THR A 215 22.12 -13.95 8.70
N GLY A 216 21.49 -15.14 8.83
CA GLY A 216 21.14 -15.74 10.12
C GLY A 216 19.94 -15.10 10.81
N HIS A 217 19.18 -14.25 10.13
CA HIS A 217 17.98 -13.60 10.68
C HIS A 217 16.70 -14.43 10.48
N PHE A 218 16.79 -15.53 9.72
CA PHE A 218 15.68 -16.42 9.48
C PHE A 218 15.30 -17.24 10.71
N PHE A 219 14.00 -17.29 10.98
CA PHE A 219 13.37 -18.27 11.86
C PHE A 219 12.00 -18.63 11.31
N TRP A 220 11.55 -19.85 11.57
CA TRP A 220 10.22 -20.29 11.14
C TRP A 220 9.12 -19.50 11.85
N PRO A 221 8.00 -19.18 11.17
CA PRO A 221 6.91 -18.44 11.80
C PRO A 221 6.40 -19.17 13.04
N THR A 222 6.18 -18.42 14.13
CA THR A 222 5.48 -18.92 15.32
C THR A 222 4.01 -19.20 14.99
N THR A 223 3.25 -19.81 15.90
CA THR A 223 1.79 -19.94 15.73
C THR A 223 1.13 -18.60 15.43
N GLN A 224 1.55 -17.55 16.13
CA GLN A 224 1.08 -16.19 15.87
C GLN A 224 1.57 -15.67 14.51
N GLY A 225 2.82 -15.98 14.12
CA GLY A 225 3.36 -15.67 12.79
C GLY A 225 2.53 -16.27 11.65
N TRP A 226 2.07 -17.51 11.79
CA TRP A 226 1.19 -18.16 10.82
C TRP A 226 -0.20 -17.52 10.75
N ILE A 227 -0.77 -17.11 11.89
CA ILE A 227 -2.05 -16.38 11.94
C ILE A 227 -1.91 -15.02 11.24
N ILE A 228 -0.83 -14.29 11.51
CA ILE A 228 -0.54 -13.00 10.86
C ILE A 228 -0.38 -13.19 9.36
N LEU A 229 0.40 -14.19 8.92
CA LEU A 229 0.57 -14.51 7.51
C LEU A 229 -0.76 -14.88 6.85
N GLY A 230 -1.61 -15.67 7.51
CA GLY A 230 -2.94 -16.02 7.02
C GLY A 230 -3.82 -14.78 6.82
N PHE A 231 -3.84 -13.87 7.79
CA PHE A 231 -4.51 -12.57 7.66
C PHE A 231 -3.95 -11.77 6.48
N VAL A 232 -2.62 -11.63 6.36
CA VAL A 232 -1.95 -10.87 5.30
C VAL A 232 -2.24 -11.44 3.90
N VAL A 233 -2.28 -12.77 3.76
CA VAL A 233 -2.60 -13.44 2.49
C VAL A 233 -4.07 -13.22 2.13
N LEU A 234 -5.00 -13.52 3.04
CA LEU A 234 -6.43 -13.49 2.73
C LEU A 234 -6.99 -12.07 2.67
N GLY A 235 -6.61 -11.22 3.62
CA GLY A 235 -7.11 -9.86 3.80
C GLY A 235 -6.53 -8.87 2.77
N PRO A 236 -5.35 -8.28 3.02
CA PRO A 236 -4.81 -7.23 2.15
C PRO A 236 -4.33 -7.72 0.78
N SER A 237 -3.98 -9.00 0.61
CA SER A 237 -3.45 -9.50 -0.66
C SER A 237 -4.51 -10.01 -1.62
N ILE A 238 -5.55 -10.68 -1.14
CA ILE A 238 -6.61 -11.24 -1.99
C ILE A 238 -7.87 -10.40 -1.87
N LEU A 239 -8.50 -10.37 -0.69
CA LEU A 239 -9.80 -9.72 -0.51
C LEU A 239 -9.74 -8.22 -0.84
N ALA A 240 -8.76 -7.49 -0.31
CA ALA A 240 -8.62 -6.07 -0.55
C ALA A 240 -8.36 -5.76 -2.03
N GLN A 241 -7.53 -6.58 -2.70
CA GLN A 241 -7.25 -6.39 -4.13
C GLN A 241 -8.50 -6.64 -4.97
N LEU A 242 -9.24 -7.72 -4.73
CA LEU A 242 -10.47 -8.02 -5.46
C LEU A 242 -11.55 -6.95 -5.25
N THR A 243 -11.77 -6.53 -3.99
CA THR A 243 -12.75 -5.49 -3.66
C THR A 243 -12.36 -4.13 -4.23
N PHE A 244 -11.08 -3.76 -4.20
CA PHE A 244 -10.59 -2.51 -4.77
C PHE A 244 -10.72 -2.49 -6.29
N LEU A 245 -10.25 -3.54 -6.97
CA LEU A 245 -10.37 -3.66 -8.43
C LEU A 245 -11.82 -3.59 -8.87
N ARG A 246 -12.71 -4.27 -8.15
CA ARG A 246 -14.15 -4.21 -8.41
C ARG A 246 -14.73 -2.81 -8.21
N ALA A 247 -14.37 -2.13 -7.13
CA ALA A 247 -14.84 -0.77 -6.89
C ALA A 247 -14.33 0.22 -7.96
N VAL A 248 -13.08 0.07 -8.40
CA VAL A 248 -12.50 0.84 -9.50
C VAL A 248 -13.27 0.62 -10.81
N GLU A 249 -13.71 -0.61 -11.11
CA GLU A 249 -14.59 -0.88 -12.26
C GLU A 249 -15.94 -0.17 -12.14
N LEU A 250 -16.50 -0.08 -10.92
CA LEU A 250 -17.84 0.48 -10.69
C LEU A 250 -17.89 2.01 -10.69
N ILE A 251 -16.88 2.70 -10.13
CA ILE A 251 -16.88 4.18 -9.98
C ILE A 251 -15.68 4.88 -10.60
N GLY A 252 -14.79 4.13 -11.25
CA GLY A 252 -13.57 4.63 -11.84
C GLY A 252 -12.43 4.85 -10.84
N PRO A 253 -11.18 4.85 -11.31
CA PRO A 253 -9.98 4.95 -10.47
C PRO A 253 -9.88 6.28 -9.73
N GLY A 254 -10.39 7.38 -10.31
CA GLY A 254 -10.34 8.70 -9.69
C GLY A 254 -11.15 8.78 -8.39
N ARG A 255 -12.39 8.26 -8.39
CA ARG A 255 -13.24 8.27 -7.18
C ARG A 255 -12.80 7.22 -6.16
N ALA A 256 -12.42 6.03 -6.63
CA ALA A 256 -11.89 4.97 -5.77
C ALA A 256 -10.58 5.38 -5.08
N GLY A 257 -9.70 6.11 -5.77
CA GLY A 257 -8.42 6.60 -5.23
C GLY A 257 -8.58 7.51 -4.01
N VAL A 258 -9.65 8.32 -3.94
CA VAL A 258 -9.91 9.20 -2.78
C VAL A 258 -10.11 8.41 -1.48
N PHE A 259 -10.64 7.18 -1.57
CA PHE A 259 -10.85 6.34 -0.40
C PHE A 259 -9.53 5.87 0.24
N VAL A 260 -8.41 5.90 -0.49
CA VAL A 260 -7.08 5.54 0.06
C VAL A 260 -6.72 6.43 1.25
N ASN A 261 -7.26 7.65 1.30
CA ASN A 261 -7.10 8.57 2.43
C ASN A 261 -7.76 8.09 3.73
N LEU A 262 -8.55 7.01 3.71
CA LEU A 262 -9.05 6.35 4.91
C LEU A 262 -8.01 5.45 5.59
N VAL A 263 -6.98 4.99 4.87
CA VAL A 263 -5.90 4.18 5.46
C VAL A 263 -5.20 4.89 6.63
N PRO A 264 -4.72 6.16 6.48
CA PRO A 264 -4.11 6.88 7.60
C PRO A 264 -5.09 7.22 8.73
N VAL A 265 -6.42 7.05 8.54
CA VAL A 265 -7.43 7.19 9.60
C VAL A 265 -7.65 5.87 10.32
N PHE A 266 -7.83 4.78 9.58
CA PHE A 266 -8.06 3.45 10.16
C PHE A 266 -6.81 2.88 10.84
N ALA A 267 -5.61 3.13 10.32
CA ALA A 267 -4.41 2.55 10.90
C ALA A 267 -4.16 3.02 12.34
N PRO A 268 -4.22 4.32 12.69
CA PRO A 268 -4.10 4.73 14.09
C PRO A 268 -5.21 4.16 14.99
N VAL A 269 -6.46 4.12 14.52
CA VAL A 269 -7.59 3.56 15.27
C VAL A 269 -7.36 2.07 15.56
N LEU A 270 -6.95 1.29 14.56
CA LEU A 270 -6.67 -0.13 14.72
C LEU A 270 -5.42 -0.38 15.57
N ALA A 271 -4.39 0.47 15.47
CA ALA A 271 -3.19 0.35 16.28
C ALA A 271 -3.50 0.54 17.78
N VAL A 272 -4.31 1.55 18.13
CA VAL A 272 -4.79 1.75 19.51
C VAL A 272 -5.64 0.57 19.96
N ALA A 273 -6.59 0.12 19.13
CA ALA A 273 -7.55 -0.91 19.51
C ALA A 273 -6.97 -2.34 19.62
N ILE A 274 -5.99 -2.69 18.77
CA ILE A 274 -5.47 -4.06 18.65
C ILE A 274 -4.12 -4.21 19.36
N ILE A 275 -3.21 -3.25 19.19
CA ILE A 275 -1.85 -3.31 19.76
C ILE A 275 -1.81 -2.59 21.11
N GLY A 276 -2.70 -1.63 21.36
CA GLY A 276 -2.64 -0.77 22.54
C GLY A 276 -1.63 0.36 22.40
N GLU A 277 -1.27 0.76 21.17
CA GLU A 277 -0.36 1.90 20.97
C GLU A 277 -0.99 3.20 21.49
N THR A 278 -0.16 4.07 22.09
CA THR A 278 -0.62 5.37 22.60
C THR A 278 -0.67 6.41 21.48
N LEU A 279 -1.83 7.03 21.31
CA LEU A 279 -2.00 8.12 20.36
C LEU A 279 -1.57 9.45 21.01
N HIS A 280 -0.42 9.96 20.61
CA HIS A 280 0.11 11.24 21.10
C HIS A 280 -0.45 12.43 20.29
N ALA A 281 -0.34 13.63 20.86
CA ALA A 281 -0.80 14.87 20.21
C ALA A 281 -0.16 15.12 18.84
N TYR A 282 1.12 14.76 18.68
CA TYR A 282 1.82 14.89 17.39
C TYR A 282 1.25 13.96 16.31
N HIS A 283 0.70 12.78 16.67
CA HIS A 283 -0.01 11.92 15.71
C HIS A 283 -1.27 12.61 15.19
N ALA A 284 -2.04 13.24 16.07
CA ALA A 284 -3.25 13.96 15.69
C ALA A 284 -2.91 15.16 14.78
N LEU A 285 -1.90 15.94 15.14
CA LEU A 285 -1.40 17.05 14.32
C LEU A 285 -0.93 16.56 12.95
N ALA A 286 -0.10 15.52 12.90
CA ALA A 286 0.38 14.94 11.67
C ALA A 286 -0.76 14.44 10.77
N LEU A 287 -1.74 13.74 11.33
CA LEU A 287 -2.90 13.25 10.58
C LEU A 287 -3.70 14.40 9.98
N VAL A 288 -3.95 15.47 10.75
CA VAL A 288 -4.64 16.67 10.27
C VAL A 288 -3.85 17.32 9.13
N LEU A 289 -2.53 17.48 9.27
CA LEU A 289 -1.67 18.04 8.23
C LEU A 289 -1.68 17.18 6.96
N VAL A 290 -1.49 15.86 7.09
CA VAL A 290 -1.50 14.94 5.95
C VAL A 290 -2.84 14.99 5.21
N LEU A 291 -3.96 14.85 5.93
CA LEU A 291 -5.30 14.84 5.31
C LEU A 291 -5.70 16.19 4.71
N SER A 292 -5.41 17.30 5.40
CA SER A 292 -5.70 18.64 4.88
C SER A 292 -4.84 18.99 3.66
N GLY A 293 -3.56 18.63 3.67
CA GLY A 293 -2.66 18.82 2.53
C GLY A 293 -3.14 18.04 1.29
N ILE A 294 -3.55 16.78 1.47
CA ILE A 294 -4.14 15.97 0.39
C ILE A 294 -5.43 16.60 -0.11
N PHE A 295 -6.32 17.04 0.79
CA PHE A 295 -7.57 17.68 0.43
C PHE A 295 -7.36 18.93 -0.43
N ILE A 296 -6.41 19.78 -0.04
CA ILE A 296 -6.05 21.00 -0.77
C ILE A 296 -5.50 20.62 -2.16
N ALA A 297 -4.60 19.64 -2.23
CA ALA A 297 -3.98 19.22 -3.49
C ALA A 297 -4.96 18.56 -4.47
N GLU A 298 -5.85 17.69 -3.98
CA GLU A 298 -6.77 16.93 -4.82
C GLU A 298 -8.01 17.72 -5.22
N ARG A 299 -8.60 18.49 -4.29
CA ARG A 299 -9.93 19.09 -4.49
C ARG A 299 -9.86 20.54 -4.94
N LEU A 300 -8.95 21.33 -4.38
CA LEU A 300 -8.85 22.75 -4.70
C LEU A 300 -7.84 22.98 -5.85
N GLY A 301 -6.73 22.24 -5.84
CA GLY A 301 -5.70 22.34 -6.89
C GLY A 301 -6.13 21.87 -8.28
N ARG A 302 -7.08 20.93 -8.38
CA ARG A 302 -7.66 20.50 -9.67
C ARG A 302 -8.67 21.48 -10.26
N ARG A 303 -9.34 22.28 -9.42
CA ARG A 303 -10.35 23.25 -9.87
C ARG A 303 -9.76 24.45 -10.59
N GLY A 304 -8.53 24.87 -10.26
CA GLY A 304 -7.84 25.96 -10.96
C GLY A 304 -7.35 25.63 -12.38
N ARG A 305 -7.72 24.48 -12.94
CA ARG A 305 -7.40 24.05 -14.32
C ARG A 305 -8.63 23.84 -15.21
N ALA A 306 -9.82 23.89 -14.63
CA ALA A 306 -11.08 23.91 -15.38
C ALA A 306 -11.45 25.38 -15.63
#